data_AF-A0A1B7HQK3-F1
#
_entry.id   AF-A0A1B7HQK3-F1
#
_cell.length_a   1.000
_cell.length_b   1.000
_cell.length_c   1.000
_cell.angle_alpha   90.00
_cell.angle_beta   90.00
_cell.angle_gamma   90.00
#
_symmetry.space_group_name_H-M   'P 1'
#
loop_
_entity.id
_entity.type
_entity.pdbx_description
1 polymer ?
#
loop_
_entity_poly.entity_id
_entity_poly.type
_entity_poly.pdbx_seq_one_letter_code
_entity_poly.pdbx_strand_id
1 'polypeptide(L)'
;MAENAAGDGEPTQEVGPEDARVLMNDREIEICHPINALLSGYTNVMGKDEAEGVVICTGHLIAEISLLLLADIIATEDLLSPGFSDEEIHHVATSILDAWSDNEAKRQIVALDAITELRTELPAPAVIEKPVIKVKPRPEPEEIHAQAVHATTSAGLTYRQQLTIAAVQGFCANPACFGVFDEIAEMAVLVASSIDSGVSE
;
A
#
# COMPACT_ATOMS: atom_id res chain seq x y z
N MET A 1 -77.39 10.28 -2.38
CA MET A 1 -76.61 11.34 -1.70
C MET A 1 -76.43 10.91 -0.26
N ALA A 2 -75.25 10.59 0.27
CA ALA A 2 -73.90 10.72 -0.25
C ALA A 2 -73.05 9.54 0.26
N GLU A 3 -72.17 9.11 -0.62
CA GLU A 3 -71.04 8.19 -0.45
C GLU A 3 -69.98 8.86 0.43
N ASN A 4 -69.32 8.15 1.34
CA ASN A 4 -68.06 8.62 1.92
C ASN A 4 -67.11 7.44 2.19
N ALA A 5 -66.34 7.17 1.14
CA ALA A 5 -64.91 6.92 1.08
C ALA A 5 -64.19 6.35 2.32
N ALA A 6 -63.56 5.20 2.07
CA ALA A 6 -62.47 4.63 2.84
C ALA A 6 -61.33 5.65 3.04
N GLY A 7 -60.92 5.83 4.29
CA GLY A 7 -59.63 6.42 4.65
C GLY A 7 -58.69 5.28 5.02
N ASP A 8 -57.95 4.77 4.04
CA ASP A 8 -56.81 3.89 4.26
C ASP A 8 -55.70 4.75 4.88
N GLY A 9 -55.42 4.52 6.17
CA GLY A 9 -54.29 5.14 6.84
C GLY A 9 -53.04 4.36 6.48
N GLU A 10 -52.29 4.81 5.47
CA GLU A 10 -50.91 4.36 5.29
C GLU A 10 -50.10 4.71 6.55
N PRO A 11 -49.37 3.76 7.14
CA PRO A 11 -48.43 4.09 8.19
C PRO A 11 -47.31 4.89 7.57
N THR A 12 -47.24 6.18 7.92
CA THR A 12 -46.08 7.03 7.61
C THR A 12 -44.88 6.38 8.29
N GLN A 13 -44.06 5.65 7.52
CA GLN A 13 -42.73 5.25 7.96
C GLN A 13 -41.96 6.54 8.21
N GLU A 14 -41.76 6.87 9.49
CA GLU A 14 -40.74 7.83 9.87
C GLU A 14 -39.39 7.26 9.43
N VAL A 15 -38.93 7.70 8.26
CA VAL A 15 -37.54 7.55 7.84
C VAL A 15 -36.73 8.35 8.85
N GLY A 16 -36.17 7.66 9.84
CA GLY A 16 -35.21 8.24 10.76
C GLY A 16 -34.07 8.88 9.97
N PRO A 17 -33.38 9.89 10.54
CA PRO A 17 -32.33 10.61 9.85
C PRO A 17 -31.37 9.61 9.22
N GLU A 18 -31.20 9.72 7.91
CA GLU A 18 -30.28 8.91 7.14
C GLU A 18 -28.91 8.94 7.82
N ASP A 19 -28.45 7.74 8.20
CA ASP A 19 -27.21 7.55 8.92
C ASP A 19 -26.05 7.97 8.01
N ALA A 20 -25.67 9.24 8.10
CA ALA A 20 -24.62 9.87 7.30
C ALA A 20 -23.21 9.45 7.74
N ARG A 21 -23.07 8.43 8.61
CA ARG A 21 -21.78 7.87 8.98
C ARG A 21 -21.17 7.23 7.75
N VAL A 22 -19.98 7.69 7.38
CA VAL A 22 -19.16 7.05 6.36
C VAL A 22 -18.91 5.62 6.83
N LEU A 23 -19.33 4.64 6.02
CA LEU A 23 -19.13 3.24 6.32
C LEU A 23 -17.63 2.95 6.19
N MET A 24 -16.96 2.76 7.32
CA MET A 24 -15.56 2.33 7.32
C MET A 24 -15.47 0.88 6.85
N ASN A 25 -14.45 0.57 6.07
CA ASN A 25 -14.15 -0.80 5.67
C ASN A 25 -13.57 -1.59 6.86
N ASP A 26 -13.56 -2.92 6.75
CA ASP A 26 -13.09 -3.78 7.85
C ASP A 26 -11.64 -3.46 8.25
N ARG A 27 -10.77 -3.12 7.30
CA ARG A 27 -9.36 -2.80 7.56
C ARG A 27 -9.19 -1.47 8.28
N GLU A 28 -9.96 -0.44 7.91
CA GLU A 28 -10.01 0.85 8.59
C GLU A 28 -10.46 0.67 10.04
N ILE A 29 -11.46 -0.18 10.27
CA ILE A 29 -11.92 -0.53 11.61
C ILE A 29 -10.80 -1.22 12.39
N GLU A 30 -10.12 -2.21 11.79
CA GLU A 30 -8.98 -2.90 12.40
C GLU A 30 -7.88 -1.92 12.81
N ILE A 31 -7.51 -0.96 11.96
CA ILE A 31 -6.47 0.05 12.25
C ILE A 31 -6.91 1.02 13.36
N CYS A 32 -8.20 1.36 13.44
CA CYS A 32 -8.70 2.24 14.50
C CYS A 32 -8.59 1.65 15.91
N HIS A 33 -8.62 0.32 16.06
CA HIS A 33 -8.52 -0.32 17.37
C HIS A 33 -7.18 -0.03 18.08
N PRO A 34 -6.01 -0.31 17.48
CA PRO A 34 -4.71 0.01 18.07
C PRO A 34 -4.50 1.52 18.23
N ILE A 35 -4.95 2.35 17.28
CA ILE A 35 -4.88 3.83 17.45
C ILE A 35 -5.65 4.28 18.70
N ASN A 36 -6.88 3.80 18.89
CA ASN A 36 -7.69 4.15 20.05
C ASN A 36 -7.07 3.64 21.36
N ALA A 37 -6.53 2.42 21.37
CA ALA A 37 -5.83 1.87 22.52
C ALA A 37 -4.61 2.73 22.89
N LEU A 38 -3.83 3.16 21.89
CA LEU A 38 -2.66 4.01 22.02
C LEU A 38 -3.01 5.39 22.58
N LEU A 39 -3.95 6.10 21.96
CA LEU A 39 -4.35 7.44 22.39
C LEU A 39 -5.07 7.45 23.75
N SER A 40 -5.62 6.30 24.17
CA SER A 40 -6.19 6.13 25.51
C SER A 40 -5.15 5.77 26.58
N GLY A 41 -3.90 5.52 26.18
CA GLY A 41 -2.82 5.10 27.08
C GLY A 41 -2.95 3.69 27.63
N TYR A 42 -3.65 2.79 26.91
CA TYR A 42 -3.85 1.38 27.29
C TYR A 42 -2.88 0.43 26.57
N THR A 43 -1.76 0.94 26.05
CA THR A 43 -0.72 0.12 25.42
C THR A 43 0.51 0.03 26.33
N ASN A 44 1.39 -0.91 26.01
CA ASN A 44 2.73 -1.00 26.59
C ASN A 44 3.71 0.03 26.00
N VAL A 45 3.32 0.71 24.91
CA VAL A 45 4.15 1.71 24.21
C VAL A 45 3.98 3.09 24.82
N MET A 46 2.74 3.50 25.12
CA MET A 46 2.44 4.84 25.61
C MET A 46 1.48 4.76 26.80
N GLY A 47 1.90 5.33 27.93
CA GLY A 47 1.09 5.37 29.15
C GLY A 47 0.01 6.45 29.10
N LYS A 48 -0.93 6.45 30.06
CA LYS A 48 -2.02 7.43 30.11
C LYS A 48 -1.56 8.89 30.16
N ASP A 49 -0.63 9.21 31.07
CA ASP A 49 -0.15 10.59 31.26
C ASP A 49 0.64 11.07 30.03
N GLU A 50 1.37 10.14 29.39
CA GLU A 50 2.11 10.39 28.16
C GLU A 50 1.17 10.63 26.98
N ALA A 51 0.16 9.76 26.80
CA ALA A 51 -0.86 9.90 25.77
C ALA A 51 -1.60 11.24 25.87
N GLU A 52 -1.99 11.64 27.08
CA GLU A 52 -2.63 12.93 27.32
C GLU A 52 -1.69 14.09 26.98
N GLY A 53 -0.42 14.02 27.40
CA GLY A 53 0.59 15.03 27.11
C GLY A 53 0.84 15.20 25.60
N VAL A 54 1.00 14.08 24.89
CA VAL A 54 1.24 14.05 23.45
C VAL A 54 0.05 14.60 22.68
N VAL A 55 -1.17 14.20 23.02
CA VAL A 55 -2.41 14.73 22.42
C VAL A 55 -2.50 16.25 22.61
N ILE A 56 -2.21 16.76 23.81
CA ILE A 56 -2.20 18.22 24.08
C ILE A 56 -1.18 18.95 23.21
N CYS A 57 0.02 18.37 23.02
CA CYS A 57 1.08 18.98 22.22
C CYS A 57 0.73 19.11 20.74
N THR A 58 -0.17 18.27 20.21
CA THR A 58 -0.65 18.40 18.82
C THR A 58 -1.54 19.62 18.59
N GLY A 59 -2.21 20.13 19.64
CA GLY A 59 -3.22 21.18 19.52
C GLY A 59 -4.55 20.74 18.89
N HIS A 60 -4.75 19.44 18.66
CA HIS A 60 -5.94 18.86 18.03
C HIS A 60 -6.82 18.10 19.03
N LEU A 61 -8.09 17.91 18.66
CA LEU A 61 -8.97 17.00 19.40
C LEU A 61 -8.55 15.55 19.14
N ILE A 62 -8.71 14.68 20.15
CA ILE A 62 -8.37 13.25 20.02
C ILE A 62 -9.06 12.57 18.82
N ALA A 63 -10.29 12.98 18.50
CA ALA A 63 -11.03 12.47 17.34
C ALA A 63 -10.40 12.90 16.01
N GLU A 64 -9.86 14.12 15.93
CA GLU A 64 -9.16 14.61 14.74
C GLU A 64 -7.83 13.87 14.57
N ILE A 65 -7.05 13.73 15.65
CA ILE A 65 -5.78 13.00 15.64
C ILE A 65 -6.00 11.56 15.20
N SER A 66 -7.05 10.90 15.73
CA SER A 66 -7.37 9.51 15.36
C SER A 66 -7.63 9.35 13.87
N LEU A 67 -8.36 10.31 13.26
CA LEU A 67 -8.65 10.29 11.82
C LEU A 67 -7.41 10.62 10.97
N LEU A 68 -6.58 11.56 11.41
CA LEU A 68 -5.34 11.90 10.74
C LEU A 68 -4.35 10.72 10.75
N LEU A 69 -4.17 10.08 11.92
CA LEU A 69 -3.33 8.89 12.05
C LEU A 69 -3.85 7.72 11.20
N LEU A 70 -5.16 7.50 11.18
CA LEU A 70 -5.77 6.48 10.32
C LEU A 70 -5.45 6.73 8.85
N ALA A 71 -5.68 7.96 8.36
CA ALA A 71 -5.37 8.32 6.98
C ALA A 71 -3.87 8.15 6.69
N ASP A 72 -3.01 8.54 7.63
CA ASP A 72 -1.57 8.42 7.45
C ASP A 72 -1.09 6.97 7.37
N ILE A 73 -1.63 6.10 8.25
CA ILE A 73 -1.32 4.68 8.28
C ILE A 73 -1.85 3.96 7.03
N ILE A 74 -3.07 4.26 6.57
CA ILE A 74 -3.63 3.65 5.35
C ILE A 74 -2.78 3.99 4.14
N ALA A 75 -2.45 5.28 3.96
CA ALA A 75 -1.61 5.70 2.83
C ALA A 75 -0.22 5.04 2.88
N THR A 76 0.35 4.88 4.07
CA THR A 76 1.63 4.19 4.25
C THR A 76 1.51 2.70 3.96
N GLU A 77 0.42 2.06 4.39
CA GLU A 77 0.12 0.65 4.15
C GLU A 77 -0.09 0.37 2.66
N ASP A 78 -0.79 1.24 1.94
CA ASP A 78 -1.03 1.14 0.49
C ASP A 78 0.23 1.30 -0.35
N LEU A 79 1.21 2.08 0.12
CA LEU A 79 2.52 2.23 -0.53
C LEU A 79 3.45 1.03 -0.28
N LEU A 80 3.16 0.21 0.73
CA LEU A 80 3.93 -0.96 1.11
C LEU A 80 3.10 -2.24 0.90
N SER A 81 3.65 -3.39 1.28
CA SER A 81 2.84 -4.62 1.32
C SER A 81 1.75 -4.48 2.40
N PRO A 82 0.48 -4.79 2.10
CA PRO A 82 -0.62 -4.57 3.03
C PRO A 82 -0.53 -5.45 4.28
N GLY A 83 -1.09 -4.98 5.39
CA GLY A 83 -1.31 -5.76 6.62
C GLY A 83 -0.37 -5.42 7.77
N PHE A 84 -0.27 -4.15 8.16
CA PHE A 84 0.46 -3.72 9.35
C PHE A 84 -0.08 -4.43 10.60
N SER A 85 0.81 -4.93 11.46
CA SER A 85 0.42 -5.45 12.77
C SER A 85 0.09 -4.33 13.75
N ASP A 86 -0.58 -4.66 14.86
CA ASP A 86 -0.86 -3.68 15.93
C ASP A 86 0.42 -3.02 16.45
N GLU A 87 1.52 -3.77 16.54
CA GLU A 87 2.83 -3.23 16.93
C GLU A 87 3.40 -2.26 15.89
N GLU A 88 3.29 -2.58 14.60
CA GLU A 88 3.72 -1.68 13.52
C GLU A 88 2.85 -0.41 13.50
N ILE A 89 1.54 -0.55 13.71
CA ILE A 89 0.61 0.58 13.81
C ILE A 89 0.96 1.47 15.00
N HIS A 90 1.19 0.89 16.18
CA HIS A 90 1.61 1.67 17.35
C HIS A 90 2.94 2.38 17.12
N HIS A 91 3.93 1.70 16.52
CA HIS A 91 5.22 2.29 16.24
C HIS A 91 5.09 3.50 15.31
N VAL A 92 4.43 3.32 14.15
CA VAL A 92 4.21 4.40 13.18
C VAL A 92 3.42 5.55 13.81
N ALA A 93 2.34 5.26 14.55
CA ALA A 93 1.52 6.28 15.19
C ALA A 93 2.32 7.08 16.24
N THR A 94 3.11 6.42 17.10
CA THR A 94 3.95 7.11 18.09
C THR A 94 5.02 7.95 17.40
N SER A 95 5.67 7.46 16.34
CA SER A 95 6.65 8.25 15.58
C SER A 95 6.04 9.49 14.95
N ILE A 96 4.82 9.39 14.38
CA ILE A 96 4.10 10.55 13.85
C ILE A 96 3.78 11.56 14.97
N LEU A 97 3.35 11.07 16.13
CA LEU A 97 3.01 11.92 17.27
C LEU A 97 4.24 12.63 17.86
N ASP A 98 5.38 11.96 17.95
CA ASP A 98 6.64 12.54 18.42
C ASP A 98 7.17 13.64 17.49
N ALA A 99 6.98 13.45 16.18
CA ALA A 99 7.37 14.38 15.13
C ALA A 99 6.17 15.13 14.53
N TRP A 100 5.15 15.43 15.36
CA TRP A 100 3.88 15.96 14.89
C TRP A 100 4.04 17.19 13.98
N SER A 101 3.28 17.19 12.89
CA SER A 101 3.18 18.32 11.97
C SER A 101 1.79 18.39 11.35
N ASP A 102 1.24 19.60 11.24
CA ASP A 102 -0.05 19.80 10.55
C ASP A 102 0.06 19.57 9.03
N ASN A 103 1.28 19.49 8.50
CA ASN A 103 1.53 19.17 7.10
C ASN A 103 1.49 17.65 6.88
N GLU A 104 0.49 17.19 6.15
CA GLU A 104 0.28 15.78 5.75
C GLU A 104 1.53 15.15 5.14
N ALA A 105 2.17 15.81 4.16
CA ALA A 105 3.36 15.26 3.51
C ALA A 105 4.52 15.03 4.49
N LYS A 106 4.64 15.87 5.54
CA LYS A 106 5.66 15.65 6.58
C LYS A 106 5.32 14.45 7.45
N ARG A 107 4.04 14.27 7.83
CA ARG A 107 3.61 13.09 8.60
C ARG A 107 3.79 11.81 7.82
N GLN A 108 3.48 11.81 6.52
CA GLN A 108 3.71 10.69 5.61
C GLN A 108 5.18 10.29 5.49
N ILE A 109 6.08 11.28 5.41
CA ILE A 109 7.53 11.02 5.41
C ILE A 109 7.93 10.31 6.70
N VAL A 110 7.49 10.83 7.85
CA VAL A 110 7.78 10.21 9.16
C VAL A 110 7.20 8.79 9.24
N ALA A 111 5.99 8.58 8.75
CA ALA A 111 5.34 7.26 8.75
C ALA A 111 6.12 6.23 7.94
N LEU A 112 6.53 6.60 6.72
CA LEU A 112 7.34 5.77 5.83
C LEU A 112 8.73 5.49 6.39
N ASP A 113 9.38 6.50 6.98
CA ASP A 113 10.70 6.35 7.60
C ASP A 113 10.62 5.39 8.79
N ALA A 114 9.62 5.56 9.67
CA ALA A 114 9.42 4.73 10.87
C ALA A 114 9.20 3.24 10.53
N ILE A 115 8.29 2.94 9.59
CA ILE A 115 8.04 1.55 9.21
C ILE A 115 9.23 0.91 8.49
N THR A 116 9.98 1.71 7.71
CA THR A 116 11.17 1.23 7.01
C THR A 116 12.29 0.92 8.01
N GLU A 117 12.49 1.77 9.01
CA GLU A 117 13.45 1.54 10.10
C GLU A 117 13.08 0.30 10.90
N LEU A 118 11.84 0.21 11.38
CA LEU A 118 11.35 -0.93 12.17
C LEU A 118 11.55 -2.28 11.45
N ARG A 119 11.20 -2.35 10.16
CA ARG A 119 11.34 -3.58 9.37
C ARG A 119 12.78 -3.91 9.00
N THR A 120 13.68 -2.91 8.99
CA THR A 120 15.11 -3.12 8.78
C THR A 120 15.79 -3.65 10.04
N GLU A 121 15.32 -3.22 11.22
CA GLU A 121 15.82 -3.69 12.51
C GLU A 121 15.32 -5.10 12.88
N LEU A 122 14.15 -5.50 12.40
CA LEU A 122 13.69 -6.88 12.54
C LEU A 122 14.58 -7.83 11.70
N PRO A 123 15.04 -8.96 12.26
CA PRO A 123 15.76 -9.96 11.48
C PRO A 123 14.88 -10.40 10.33
N ALA A 124 15.41 -10.30 9.09
CA ALA A 124 14.71 -10.75 7.89
C ALA A 124 14.12 -12.15 8.13
N PRO A 125 12.83 -12.39 7.80
CA PRO A 125 12.23 -13.70 7.94
C PRO A 125 13.14 -14.71 7.25
N ALA A 126 13.53 -15.76 7.99
CA ALA A 126 14.55 -16.71 7.60
C ALA A 126 14.42 -17.03 6.11
N VAL A 127 15.41 -16.58 5.33
CA VAL A 127 15.54 -16.94 3.93
C VAL A 127 15.40 -18.44 3.89
N ILE A 128 14.28 -18.96 3.37
CA ILE A 128 14.16 -20.37 3.08
C ILE A 128 15.33 -20.64 2.14
N GLU A 129 16.35 -21.34 2.64
CA GLU A 129 17.54 -21.62 1.87
C GLU A 129 17.08 -22.20 0.53
N LYS A 130 17.44 -21.51 -0.56
CA LYS A 130 17.16 -21.96 -1.92
C LYS A 130 17.49 -23.45 -1.96
N PRO A 131 16.55 -24.33 -2.33
CA PRO A 131 16.74 -25.76 -2.17
C PRO A 131 18.03 -26.14 -2.90
N VAL A 132 19.01 -26.60 -2.13
CA VAL A 132 20.28 -27.08 -2.66
C VAL A 132 19.97 -28.41 -3.34
N ILE A 133 19.57 -28.35 -4.60
CA ILE A 133 19.37 -29.53 -5.43
C ILE A 133 20.77 -30.11 -5.69
N LYS A 134 21.19 -31.07 -4.85
CA LYS A 134 22.38 -31.88 -5.11
C LYS A 134 22.06 -32.85 -6.26
N VAL A 135 22.25 -32.40 -7.49
CA VAL A 135 22.19 -33.27 -8.67
C VAL A 135 23.46 -34.13 -8.70
N LYS A 136 23.30 -35.46 -8.69
CA LYS A 136 24.41 -36.42 -8.92
C LYS A 136 24.96 -36.22 -10.34
N PRO A 137 26.29 -36.23 -10.56
CA PRO A 137 26.86 -36.09 -11.89
C PRO A 137 26.48 -37.33 -12.75
N ARG A 138 25.79 -37.09 -13.86
CA ARG A 138 25.59 -38.06 -14.94
C ARG A 138 26.55 -37.69 -16.07
N PRO A 139 27.22 -38.64 -16.75
CA PRO A 139 28.27 -38.32 -17.71
C PRO A 139 27.67 -37.60 -18.94
N GLU A 140 28.30 -36.50 -19.32
CA GLU A 140 28.22 -35.87 -20.64
C GLU A 140 28.78 -36.82 -21.72
N PRO A 141 28.44 -36.65 -23.02
CA PRO A 141 28.26 -35.36 -23.68
C PRO A 141 27.08 -35.25 -24.65
N GLU A 142 26.45 -34.07 -24.69
CA GLU A 142 26.14 -33.36 -25.94
C GLU A 142 25.67 -31.95 -25.61
N GLU A 143 26.26 -30.99 -26.31
CA GLU A 143 26.18 -29.55 -26.11
C GLU A 143 24.72 -29.04 -26.06
N ILE A 144 24.24 -28.67 -24.89
CA ILE A 144 23.08 -27.77 -24.78
C ILE A 144 23.46 -26.67 -23.79
N HIS A 145 23.69 -25.49 -24.35
CA HIS A 145 24.04 -24.25 -23.68
C HIS A 145 23.28 -24.04 -22.37
N ALA A 146 24.05 -23.76 -21.31
CA ALA A 146 23.56 -23.19 -20.07
C ALA A 146 22.86 -21.85 -20.34
N GLN A 147 21.55 -21.77 -20.13
CA GLN A 147 20.87 -20.49 -19.96
C GLN A 147 21.04 -20.03 -18.51
N ALA A 148 22.15 -19.32 -18.31
CA ALA A 148 22.29 -18.35 -17.25
C ALA A 148 21.13 -17.34 -17.33
N VAL A 149 20.67 -16.89 -16.16
CA VAL A 149 20.22 -15.54 -15.83
C VAL A 149 19.97 -14.68 -17.08
N HIS A 150 18.71 -14.37 -17.40
CA HIS A 150 18.34 -13.51 -18.52
C HIS A 150 18.94 -12.11 -18.37
N ALA A 151 20.21 -11.95 -18.69
CA ALA A 151 20.75 -10.75 -19.27
C ALA A 151 20.18 -10.71 -20.70
N THR A 152 19.06 -10.02 -20.87
CA THR A 152 18.51 -9.68 -22.19
C THR A 152 19.39 -8.63 -22.87
N THR A 153 20.62 -9.02 -23.18
CA THR A 153 21.42 -8.41 -24.24
C THR A 153 21.85 -9.55 -25.15
N SER A 154 20.86 -10.10 -25.86
CA SER A 154 21.13 -10.98 -27.01
C SER A 154 21.98 -10.19 -28.02
N ALA A 155 23.21 -10.63 -28.22
CA ALA A 155 24.09 -10.12 -29.27
C ALA A 155 23.41 -10.37 -30.63
N GLY A 156 22.81 -9.32 -31.21
CA GLY A 156 22.10 -9.39 -32.48
C GLY A 156 20.77 -8.64 -32.56
N LEU A 157 20.30 -8.02 -31.47
CA LEU A 157 19.06 -7.22 -31.49
C LEU A 157 19.31 -5.78 -31.93
N THR A 158 18.41 -5.23 -32.74
CA THR A 158 18.43 -3.81 -33.12
C THR A 158 18.10 -2.92 -31.91
N TYR A 159 18.54 -1.66 -31.94
CA TYR A 159 18.28 -0.70 -30.87
C TYR A 159 16.79 -0.61 -30.51
N ARG A 160 15.93 -0.53 -31.54
CA ARG A 160 14.46 -0.54 -31.37
C ARG A 160 13.94 -1.80 -30.69
N GLN A 161 14.49 -2.99 -31.01
CA GLN A 161 14.11 -4.24 -30.36
C GLN A 161 14.54 -4.26 -28.89
N GLN A 162 15.76 -3.81 -28.59
CA GLN A 162 16.25 -3.70 -27.21
C GLN A 162 15.37 -2.77 -26.38
N LEU A 163 15.00 -1.64 -26.96
CA LEU A 163 14.14 -0.66 -26.31
C LEU A 163 12.72 -1.17 -26.08
N THR A 164 12.16 -1.90 -27.05
CA THR A 164 10.85 -2.55 -26.90
C THR A 164 10.89 -3.59 -25.78
N ILE A 165 11.95 -4.40 -25.69
CA ILE A 165 12.11 -5.41 -24.62
C ILE A 165 12.23 -4.73 -23.26
N ALA A 166 13.02 -3.65 -23.15
CA ALA A 166 13.15 -2.89 -21.92
C ALA A 166 11.81 -2.27 -21.47
N ALA A 167 11.02 -1.75 -22.42
CA ALA A 167 9.69 -1.21 -22.14
C ALA A 167 8.73 -2.30 -21.65
N VAL A 168 8.69 -3.47 -22.30
CA VAL A 168 7.87 -4.62 -21.84
C VAL A 168 8.29 -5.04 -20.44
N GLN A 169 9.59 -5.16 -20.16
CA GLN A 169 10.09 -5.52 -18.84
C GLN A 169 9.67 -4.50 -17.78
N GLY A 170 9.72 -3.20 -18.09
CA GLY A 170 9.24 -2.13 -17.22
C GLY A 170 7.73 -2.22 -16.93
N PHE A 171 6.91 -2.45 -17.95
CA PHE A 171 5.45 -2.60 -17.79
C PHE A 171 5.08 -3.86 -17.00
N CYS A 172 5.80 -4.97 -17.23
CA CYS A 172 5.58 -6.21 -16.47
C CYS A 172 6.08 -6.15 -15.02
N ALA A 173 6.96 -5.21 -14.68
CA ALA A 173 7.48 -5.05 -13.32
C ALA A 173 6.46 -4.41 -12.36
N ASN A 174 5.51 -3.61 -12.87
CA ASN A 174 4.40 -3.07 -12.08
C ASN A 174 3.08 -3.07 -12.87
N PRO A 175 2.30 -4.15 -12.79
CA PRO A 175 1.05 -4.27 -13.51
C PRO A 175 -0.09 -3.39 -12.98
N ALA A 176 0.05 -2.80 -11.78
CA ALA A 176 -0.96 -1.90 -11.22
C ALA A 176 -1.04 -0.56 -11.97
N CYS A 177 0.01 -0.17 -12.71
CA CYS A 177 0.06 1.10 -13.44
C CYS A 177 -0.78 1.10 -14.72
N PHE A 178 -1.12 -0.08 -15.27
CA PHE A 178 -1.89 -0.22 -16.50
C PHE A 178 -2.91 -1.34 -16.30
N GLY A 179 -4.15 -0.96 -15.97
CA GLY A 179 -5.24 -1.88 -15.63
C GLY A 179 -5.70 -2.83 -16.75
N VAL A 180 -4.98 -2.91 -17.87
CA VAL A 180 -5.27 -3.78 -19.01
C VAL A 180 -3.96 -4.39 -19.52
N PHE A 181 -3.73 -5.67 -19.19
CA PHE A 181 -2.54 -6.42 -19.62
C PHE A 181 -2.47 -6.62 -21.14
N ASP A 182 -3.61 -6.54 -21.82
CA ASP A 182 -3.73 -6.81 -23.25
C ASP A 182 -3.03 -5.74 -24.11
N GLU A 183 -2.80 -4.54 -23.57
CA GLU A 183 -2.20 -3.40 -24.30
C GLU A 183 -0.69 -3.24 -24.07
N ILE A 184 -0.07 -4.03 -23.17
CA ILE A 184 1.34 -3.89 -22.78
C ILE A 184 2.28 -3.95 -24.00
N ALA A 185 2.00 -4.86 -24.93
CA ALA A 185 2.83 -5.02 -26.13
C ALA A 185 2.73 -3.81 -27.06
N GLU A 186 1.53 -3.25 -27.25
CA GLU A 186 1.31 -2.07 -28.10
C GLU A 186 1.94 -0.82 -27.47
N MET A 187 1.78 -0.65 -26.15
CA MET A 187 2.37 0.44 -25.40
C MET A 187 3.90 0.40 -25.41
N ALA A 188 4.51 -0.79 -25.31
CA ALA A 188 5.96 -0.95 -25.41
C ALA A 188 6.50 -0.57 -26.79
N VAL A 189 5.78 -0.90 -27.87
CA VAL A 189 6.16 -0.50 -29.23
C VAL A 189 6.03 1.00 -29.42
N LEU A 190 4.98 1.63 -28.88
CA LEU A 190 4.78 3.08 -28.94
C LEU A 190 5.93 3.82 -28.26
N VAL A 191 6.25 3.45 -27.02
CA VAL A 191 7.36 4.04 -26.25
C VAL A 191 8.68 3.87 -26.98
N ALA A 192 8.95 2.66 -27.50
CA ALA A 192 10.18 2.41 -28.25
C ALA A 192 10.28 3.28 -29.51
N SER A 193 9.16 3.51 -30.21
CA SER A 193 9.13 4.32 -31.43
C SER A 193 9.26 5.82 -31.16
N SER A 194 8.70 6.31 -30.05
CA SER A 194 8.82 7.71 -29.63
C SER A 194 10.27 8.11 -29.33
N ILE A 195 11.03 7.21 -28.70
CA ILE A 195 12.43 7.46 -28.35
C ILE A 195 13.35 7.28 -29.57
N ASP A 196 13.09 6.29 -30.43
CA ASP A 196 13.86 6.08 -31.68
C ASP A 196 13.74 7.28 -32.63
N SER A 197 12.57 7.94 -32.65
CA SER A 197 12.32 9.16 -33.44
C SER A 197 12.96 10.42 -32.85
N GLY A 198 13.25 10.44 -31.54
CA GLY A 198 13.84 11.59 -30.84
C GLY A 198 15.38 11.63 -30.86
N VAL A 199 16.03 10.61 -31.41
CA VAL A 199 17.51 10.46 -31.43
C VAL A 199 18.11 10.83 -32.81
N SER A 200 17.31 11.38 -33.74
CA SER A 200 17.75 11.80 -35.08
C SER A 200 17.90 13.32 -35.28
N GLU A 201 18.21 14.08 -34.23
CA GLU A 201 18.67 15.49 -34.33
C GLU A 201 20.17 15.65 -34.02
#